data_AF-A0A8T3XQ97-F1
#
_entry.id   AF-A0A8T3XQ97-F1
#
_cell.length_a   1.000
_cell.length_b   1.000
_cell.length_c   1.000
_cell.angle_alpha   90.00
_cell.angle_beta   90.00
_cell.angle_gamma   90.00
#
_symmetry.space_group_name_H-M   'P 1'
#
loop_
_entity.id
_entity.type
_entity.pdbx_description
1 polymer ?
#
loop_
_entity_poly.entity_id
_entity_poly.type
_entity_poly.pdbx_seq_one_letter_code
_entity_poly.pdbx_strand_id
1 'polypeptide(L)' 'MAYIKHPKHIPFEYNRITDYIYLGTNQCYVKHSFAENLIKKGIEADISLEYESIDAPFGAKYFLWLPVKDHTAPTQK' A
#
# COMPACT_ATOMS: atom_id res chain seq x y z
N MET A 1 -3.52 27.42 -11.06
CA MET A 1 -3.28 26.17 -10.29
C MET A 1 -2.28 26.49 -9.20
N ALA A 2 -2.65 26.38 -7.94
CA ALA A 2 -1.72 26.61 -6.84
C ALA A 2 -0.70 25.45 -6.79
N TYR A 3 0.59 25.77 -6.73
CA TYR A 3 1.63 24.75 -6.55
C TYR A 3 1.55 24.24 -5.10
N ILE A 4 0.94 23.06 -4.92
CA ILE A 4 0.89 22.41 -3.62
C ILE A 4 2.22 21.70 -3.41
N LYS A 5 3.04 22.25 -2.51
CA LYS A 5 4.31 21.64 -2.11
C LYS A 5 4.03 20.31 -1.43
N HIS A 6 4.45 19.21 -2.06
CA HIS A 6 4.32 17.88 -1.46
C HIS A 6 5.10 17.84 -0.13
N PRO A 7 4.51 17.33 0.95
CA PRO A 7 5.20 17.16 2.22
C PRO A 7 6.42 16.24 2.01
N LYS A 8 7.57 16.60 2.59
CA LYS A 8 8.78 15.75 2.51
C LYS A 8 8.64 14.43 3.27
N HIS A 9 7.69 14.35 4.20
CA HIS A 9 7.45 13.18 5.03
C HIS A 9 5.95 13.07 5.27
N ILE A 10 5.30 12.13 4.58
CA ILE A 10 3.91 11.76 4.84
C ILE A 10 3.97 10.52 5.73
N PRO A 11 3.40 10.53 6.94
CA PRO A 11 3.38 9.34 7.78
C PRO A 11 2.64 8.20 7.06
N PHE A 12 3.11 6.96 7.25
CA PHE A 12 2.41 5.79 6.71
C PHE A 12 1.14 5.56 7.52
N GLU A 13 0.01 5.91 6.92
CA GLU A 13 -1.31 5.78 7.53
C GLU A 13 -2.00 4.52 7.02
N TYR A 14 -2.50 3.73 7.97
CA TYR A 14 -3.29 2.55 7.69
C TYR A 14 -4.31 2.33 8.81
N ASN A 15 -5.43 1.73 8.46
CA ASN A 15 -6.47 1.30 9.37
C ASN A 15 -6.47 -0.22 9.50
N ARG A 16 -6.80 -0.71 10.70
CA ARG A 16 -7.04 -2.12 10.96
C ARG A 16 -8.51 -2.43 10.64
N ILE A 17 -8.76 -3.32 9.69
CA ILE A 17 -10.11 -3.77 9.31
C ILE A 17 -10.51 -4.99 10.15
N THR A 18 -9.60 -5.97 10.27
CA THR A 18 -9.77 -7.18 11.09
C THR A 18 -8.48 -7.50 11.85
N ASP A 19 -8.43 -8.64 12.53
CA ASP A 19 -7.22 -9.04 13.24
C ASP A 19 -5.98 -9.17 12.34
N TYR A 20 -6.21 -9.53 11.06
CA TYR A 20 -5.18 -9.85 10.09
C TYR A 20 -5.23 -8.99 8.82
N ILE A 21 -6.24 -8.12 8.67
CA ILE A 21 -6.40 -7.25 7.49
C ILE A 21 -6.18 -5.80 7.90
N TYR A 22 -5.23 -5.16 7.21
CA TYR A 22 -4.91 -3.75 7.33
C TYR A 22 -5.07 -3.11 5.95
N LEU A 23 -5.58 -1.89 5.91
CA LEU A 23 -5.80 -1.11 4.70
C LEU A 23 -5.11 0.23 4.85
N GLY A 24 -4.26 0.61 3.90
CA GLY A 24 -3.57 1.88 3.90
C GLY A 24 -3.36 2.39 2.49
N THR A 25 -2.90 3.63 2.37
CA THR A 25 -2.49 4.20 1.08
C THR A 25 -1.11 3.69 0.70
N ASN A 26 -0.85 3.51 -0.58
CA ASN A 26 0.53 3.30 -1.03
C ASN A 26 1.36 4.57 -0.76
N GLN A 27 2.63 4.38 -0.44
CA GLN A 27 3.58 5.49 -0.33
C GLN A 27 4.56 5.42 -1.48
N CYS A 28 4.28 6.17 -2.55
CA CYS A 28 5.11 6.21 -3.76
C CYS A 28 6.58 6.63 -3.54
N TYR A 29 6.93 7.21 -2.38
CA TYR A 29 8.24 7.82 -2.15
C TYR A 29 9.12 7.12 -1.10
N VAL A 30 8.57 6.24 -0.28
CA VAL A 30 9.32 5.64 0.82
C VAL A 30 9.55 4.18 0.49
N LYS A 31 10.82 3.76 0.47
CA LYS A 31 11.27 2.36 0.35
C LYS A 31 10.75 1.42 1.46
N HIS A 32 9.76 1.86 2.23
CA HIS A 32 9.11 1.19 3.35
C HIS A 32 7.58 1.25 3.18
N SER A 33 7.07 0.99 1.97
CA SER A 33 5.64 0.78 1.71
C SER A 33 5.06 -0.31 2.63
N PHE A 34 5.88 -1.29 3.01
CA PHE A 34 5.57 -2.27 4.04
C PHE A 34 6.22 -1.87 5.37
N ALA A 35 5.42 -1.31 6.27
CA ALA A 35 5.92 -0.79 7.53
C ALA A 35 6.41 -1.91 8.47
N GLU A 36 7.58 -1.74 9.09
CA GLU A 36 8.19 -2.75 9.98
C GLU A 36 7.27 -3.22 11.11
N ASN A 37 6.35 -2.35 11.53
CA ASN A 37 5.35 -2.66 12.54
C ASN A 37 4.34 -3.71 12.08
N LEU A 38 3.99 -3.79 10.78
CA LEU A 38 3.15 -4.82 10.19
C LEU A 38 3.91 -6.16 10.12
N ILE A 39 5.20 -6.12 9.77
CA ILE A 39 6.09 -7.30 9.82
C ILE A 39 6.14 -7.86 11.25
N LYS A 40 6.37 -6.99 12.25
CA LYS A 40 6.39 -7.39 13.68
C LYS A 40 5.06 -7.96 14.17
N LYS A 41 3.95 -7.60 13.52
CA LYS A 41 2.60 -8.15 13.79
C LYS A 41 2.35 -9.49 13.08
N GLY A 42 3.32 -10.01 12.33
CA GLY A 42 3.19 -11.26 11.59
C GLY A 42 2.43 -11.11 10.27
N ILE A 43 2.33 -9.91 9.72
CA ILE A 43 1.77 -9.72 8.37
C ILE A 43 2.83 -10.12 7.36
N GLU A 44 2.47 -11.09 6.51
CA GLU A 44 3.39 -11.71 5.55
C GLU A 44 3.03 -11.43 4.09
N ALA A 45 1.80 -10.94 3.83
CA ALA A 45 1.29 -10.71 2.49
C ALA A 45 0.94 -9.24 2.28
N ASP A 46 1.25 -8.74 1.09
CA ASP A 46 0.88 -7.40 0.61
C ASP A 46 0.04 -7.55 -0.68
N ILE A 47 -1.07 -6.82 -0.75
CA ILE A 47 -1.96 -6.75 -1.91
C ILE A 47 -2.01 -5.29 -2.36
N SER A 48 -1.38 -4.99 -3.49
CA SER A 48 -1.40 -3.65 -4.07
C SER A 48 -2.50 -3.55 -5.13
N LEU A 49 -3.36 -2.52 -5.00
CA LEU A 49 -4.41 -2.17 -5.96
C LEU A 49 -4.01 -1.05 -6.92
N GLU A 50 -2.80 -0.51 -6.78
CA GLU A 50 -2.25 0.58 -7.58
C GLU A 50 -2.25 0.22 -9.08
N TYR A 51 -2.75 1.12 -9.92
CA TYR A 51 -2.86 0.85 -11.35
C TYR A 51 -1.61 1.27 -12.13
N GLU A 52 -0.96 2.37 -11.71
CA GLU A 52 0.07 3.04 -12.48
C GLU A 52 1.43 2.34 -12.40
N SER A 53 1.78 1.78 -11.24
CA SER A 53 3.07 1.16 -11.02
C SER A 53 3.06 0.02 -10.01
N ILE A 54 3.91 -0.98 -10.23
CA ILE A 54 4.22 -2.01 -9.24
C ILE A 54 4.99 -1.38 -8.06
N ASP A 55 4.46 -1.55 -6.86
CA ASP A 55 5.15 -1.22 -5.61
C ASP A 55 6.33 -2.17 -5.35
N ALA A 56 7.27 -1.75 -4.50
CA ALA A 56 8.33 -2.62 -3.97
C ALA A 56 7.96 -3.09 -2.55
N PRO A 57 7.38 -4.29 -2.37
CA PRO A 57 6.88 -4.79 -1.09
C PRO A 57 8.04 -5.30 -0.20
N PHE A 58 8.88 -4.40 0.30
CA PHE A 58 10.04 -4.76 1.10
C PHE A 58 9.65 -5.44 2.42
N GLY A 59 9.89 -6.75 2.54
CA GLY A 59 9.67 -7.52 3.77
C GLY A 59 8.38 -8.35 3.80
N ALA A 60 7.50 -8.21 2.80
CA ALA A 60 6.42 -9.17 2.58
C ALA A 60 7.00 -10.48 2.01
N LYS A 61 6.51 -11.61 2.48
CA LYS A 61 6.84 -12.94 1.92
C LYS A 61 6.06 -13.21 0.64
N TYR A 62 4.84 -12.69 0.58
CA TYR A 62 3.93 -12.83 -0.55
C TYR A 62 3.51 -11.44 -1.03
N PHE A 63 3.46 -11.26 -2.34
CA PHE A 63 2.99 -10.03 -2.94
C PHE A 63 2.03 -10.36 -4.08
N LEU A 64 0.90 -9.67 -4.08
CA LEU A 64 -0.08 -9.70 -5.16
C LEU A 64 -0.29 -8.29 -5.68
N TRP A 65 0.03 -8.08 -6.95
CA TRP A 65 -0.35 -6.87 -7.66
C TRP A 65 -1.64 -7.12 -8.43
N LEU A 66 -2.70 -6.41 -8.03
CA LEU A 66 -4.03 -6.45 -8.62
C LEU A 66 -4.37 -5.04 -9.13
N PRO A 67 -3.87 -4.63 -10.30
CA PRO A 67 -4.04 -3.25 -10.76
C PRO A 67 -5.52 -2.93 -11.01
N VAL A 68 -6.07 -1.98 -10.25
CA VAL A 68 -7.46 -1.53 -10.37
C VAL A 68 -7.47 -0.03 -10.63
N LYS A 69 -8.08 0.37 -11.74
CA LYS A 69 -8.25 1.80 -12.04
C LYS A 69 -9.08 2.45 -10.94
N ASP A 70 -8.62 3.61 -10.46
CA ASP A 70 -9.33 4.33 -9.41
C ASP A 70 -10.80 4.60 -9.78
N HIS A 71 -11.66 4.58 -8.75
CA HIS A 71 -13.12 4.66 -8.87
C HIS A 71 -13.78 3.58 -9.75
N THR A 72 -13.11 2.45 -9.98
CA THR A 72 -13.69 1.31 -10.70
C THR A 72 -13.56 0.01 -9.89
N ALA A 73 -14.46 -0.93 -10.13
CA ALA A 73 -14.39 -2.25 -9.50
C ALA A 73 -13.38 -3.16 -10.25
N PRO A 74 -12.67 -4.04 -9.53
CA PRO A 74 -11.86 -5.09 -10.17
C PRO A 74 -12.74 -6.04 -11.00
N THR A 75 -12.18 -6.59 -12.08
CA THR A 75 -12.88 -7.60 -12.89
C THR A 75 -12.76 -8.98 -12.26
N GLN A 76 -13.85 -9.75 -12.26
CA GLN A 76 -13.80 -11.21 -12.03
C GLN A 76 -13.42 -11.89 -13.34
N LYS A 77 -12.21 -12.43 -13.44
CA LYS A 77 -11.76 -13.26 -14.58
C LYS A 77 -11.70 -14.72 -14.17
#